data_AF-A0A2G6LFG7-F1
#
_entry.id   AF-A0A2G6LFG7-F1
#
_cell.length_a   1.000
_cell.length_b   1.000
_cell.length_c   1.000
_cell.angle_alpha   90.00
_cell.angle_beta   90.00
_cell.angle_gamma   90.00
#
_symmetry.space_group_name_H-M   'P 1'
#
loop_
_entity.id
_entity.type
_entity.pdbx_description
1 polymer ?
#
loop_
_entity_poly.entity_id
_entity_poly.type
_entity_poly.pdbx_seq_one_letter_code
_entity_poly.pdbx_strand_id
1 'polypeptide(L)'
;MKPKNSPSASQQDLFRLQLSSMIDMRHELVLLAKSIDWQVLDTTLGASIVSTVGNSALPTRLVAGLLYLQHAFSVSDEVLCARWLENPYWQYFCGEVYFQHKFPCHPTSLTKWRNRL
;
A
#
# COMPACT_ATOMS: atom_id res chain seq x y z
N MET A 1 -22.27 -3.72 -26.09
CA MET A 1 -21.30 -3.40 -25.02
C MET A 1 -22.10 -3.18 -23.74
N LYS A 2 -21.88 -3.97 -22.68
CA LYS A 2 -22.50 -3.76 -21.37
C LYS A 2 -21.45 -3.13 -20.44
N PRO A 3 -21.76 -2.05 -19.70
CA PRO A 3 -20.82 -1.50 -18.74
C PRO A 3 -20.65 -2.48 -17.58
N LYS A 4 -19.39 -2.71 -17.19
CA LYS A 4 -19.03 -3.58 -16.08
C LYS A 4 -19.36 -2.83 -14.79
N ASN A 5 -20.35 -3.32 -14.05
CA ASN A 5 -20.76 -2.79 -12.77
C ASN A 5 -19.56 -2.65 -11.83
N SER A 6 -19.36 -1.44 -11.31
CA SER A 6 -18.51 -1.17 -10.15
C SER A 6 -18.86 -2.16 -9.02
N PRO A 7 -17.88 -2.66 -8.25
CA PRO A 7 -18.21 -3.50 -7.10
C PRO A 7 -19.09 -2.67 -6.15
N SER A 8 -20.30 -3.16 -5.91
CA SER A 8 -21.24 -2.58 -4.96
C SER A 8 -20.53 -2.40 -3.63
N ALA A 9 -20.38 -1.15 -3.18
CA ALA A 9 -20.02 -0.85 -1.81
C ALA A 9 -20.97 -1.66 -0.92
N SER A 10 -20.41 -2.64 -0.23
CA SER A 10 -21.18 -3.51 0.65
C SER A 10 -21.74 -2.64 1.79
N GLN A 11 -22.90 -2.95 2.37
CA GLN A 11 -23.40 -2.21 3.55
C GLN A 11 -22.37 -2.16 4.69
N GLN A 12 -21.38 -3.06 4.69
CA GLN A 12 -20.24 -3.07 5.62
C GLN A 12 -19.28 -1.89 5.39
N ASP A 13 -19.12 -1.38 4.16
CA ASP A 13 -18.27 -0.22 3.86
C ASP A 13 -18.86 1.09 4.44
N LEU A 14 -20.17 1.14 4.68
CA LEU A 14 -20.84 2.28 5.31
C LEU A 14 -20.39 2.52 6.76
N PHE A 15 -19.95 1.45 7.44
CA PHE A 15 -19.48 1.47 8.83
C PHE A 15 -17.96 1.32 8.96
N ARG A 16 -17.22 1.24 7.84
CA ARG A 16 -15.77 1.18 7.88
C ARG A 16 -15.19 2.56 8.15
N LEU A 17 -14.51 2.70 9.27
CA LEU A 17 -13.76 3.90 9.60
C LEU A 17 -12.57 4.02 8.63
N GLN A 18 -12.52 5.12 7.89
CA GLN A 18 -11.38 5.42 7.03
C GLN A 18 -10.14 5.72 7.87
N LEU A 19 -8.98 5.35 7.36
CA LEU A 19 -7.69 5.62 8.01
C LEU A 19 -7.49 7.11 8.28
N SER A 20 -7.91 7.97 7.36
CA SER A 20 -7.89 9.44 7.52
C SER A 20 -8.67 9.95 8.74
N SER A 21 -9.66 9.19 9.21
CA SER A 21 -10.44 9.49 10.41
C SER A 21 -9.86 8.87 11.68
N MET A 22 -8.92 7.92 11.55
CA MET A 22 -8.27 7.21 12.66
C MET A 22 -6.94 7.82 13.08
N ILE A 23 -6.25 8.48 12.15
CA ILE A 23 -4.87 8.93 12.31
C ILE A 23 -4.77 10.45 12.37
N ASP A 24 -3.70 10.97 12.99
CA ASP A 24 -3.41 12.39 12.93
C ASP A 24 -2.92 12.77 11.53
N MET A 25 -3.66 13.64 10.85
CA MET A 25 -3.34 14.11 9.50
C MET A 25 -2.10 15.04 9.45
N ARG A 26 -1.55 15.41 10.61
CA ARG A 26 -0.30 16.18 10.78
C ARG A 26 0.92 15.29 11.00
N HIS A 27 0.74 13.98 11.12
CA HIS A 27 1.84 13.03 11.29
C HIS A 27 2.81 13.07 10.09
N GLU A 28 4.11 12.94 10.34
CA GLU A 28 5.17 13.04 9.34
C GLU A 28 4.95 12.14 8.11
N LEU A 29 4.61 10.86 8.31
CA LEU A 29 4.31 9.94 7.22
C LEU A 29 3.07 10.36 6.41
N VAL A 30 2.06 10.96 7.05
CA VAL A 30 0.87 11.44 6.34
C VAL A 30 1.20 12.66 5.49
N LEU A 31 2.01 13.58 6.01
CA LEU A 31 2.48 14.74 5.26
C LEU A 31 3.38 14.31 4.10
N LEU A 32 4.30 13.39 4.33
CA LEU A 32 5.17 12.83 3.30
C LEU A 32 4.36 12.14 2.20
N ALA A 33 3.37 11.33 2.57
CA ALA A 33 2.48 10.69 1.60
C ALA A 33 1.73 11.70 0.73
N LYS A 34 1.40 12.88 1.25
CA LYS A 34 0.75 13.94 0.47
C LYS A 34 1.70 14.71 -0.43
N SER A 35 2.98 14.79 -0.08
CA SER A 35 3.98 15.49 -0.90
C SER A 35 4.52 14.66 -2.06
N ILE A 36 4.40 13.34 -2.00
CA ILE A 36 4.88 12.44 -3.07
C ILE A 36 3.89 12.45 -4.24
N ASP A 37 4.39 12.68 -5.45
CA ASP A 37 3.61 12.47 -6.67
C ASP A 37 3.58 10.97 -7.02
N TRP A 38 2.55 10.30 -6.50
CA TRP A 38 2.35 8.87 -6.72
C TRP A 38 2.01 8.52 -8.17
N GLN A 39 1.46 9.45 -8.96
CA GLN A 39 1.15 9.20 -10.37
C GLN A 39 2.41 9.13 -11.21
N VAL A 40 3.38 10.01 -10.94
CA VAL A 40 4.70 9.96 -11.57
C VAL A 40 5.39 8.64 -11.22
N LEU A 41 5.39 8.25 -9.95
CA LEU A 41 5.96 6.95 -9.53
C LEU A 41 5.30 5.76 -10.22
N ASP A 42 3.97 5.76 -10.32
CA ASP A 42 3.21 4.71 -11.02
C ASP A 42 3.57 4.65 -12.51
N THR A 43 3.76 5.80 -13.15
CA THR A 43 4.16 5.85 -14.58
C THR A 43 5.60 5.36 -14.79
N THR A 44 6.53 5.73 -13.91
CA THR A 44 7.95 5.39 -14.05
C THR A 44 8.29 3.97 -13.60
N LEU A 45 7.64 3.49 -12.54
CA LEU A 45 7.97 2.21 -11.88
C LEU A 45 6.86 1.16 -12.06
N GLY A 46 5.68 1.53 -12.54
CA GLY A 46 4.57 0.60 -12.73
C GLY A 46 4.97 -0.57 -13.62
N ALA A 47 5.72 -0.33 -14.71
CA ALA A 47 6.16 -1.39 -15.60
C ALA A 47 7.12 -2.41 -14.94
N SER A 48 7.99 -1.98 -14.02
CA SER A 48 8.94 -2.86 -13.32
C SER A 48 8.30 -3.58 -12.14
N ILE A 49 7.34 -2.93 -11.46
CA ILE A 49 6.66 -3.45 -10.26
C ILE A 49 5.51 -4.39 -10.62
N VAL A 50 4.78 -4.14 -11.72
CA VAL A 50 3.56 -4.88 -12.12
C VAL A 50 3.85 -6.20 -12.86
N SER A 51 5.12 -6.50 -13.20
CA SER A 51 5.49 -7.70 -13.97
C SER A 51 5.45 -9.01 -13.15
N THR A 52 4.27 -9.37 -12.66
CA THR A 52 3.99 -10.71 -12.11
C THR A 52 2.84 -11.32 -12.92
N VAL A 53 3.21 -11.98 -14.01
CA VAL A 53 2.31 -12.83 -14.79
C VAL A 53 1.55 -13.76 -13.84
N GLY A 54 0.22 -13.64 -13.82
CA GLY A 54 -0.69 -14.56 -13.12
C GLY A 54 -1.15 -14.16 -11.72
N ASN A 55 -0.68 -13.05 -11.13
CA ASN A 55 -1.22 -12.53 -9.88
C ASN A 55 -1.66 -11.08 -10.06
N SER A 56 -2.77 -10.66 -9.41
CA SER A 56 -3.26 -9.29 -9.55
C SER A 56 -2.14 -8.30 -9.24
N ALA A 57 -1.90 -7.37 -10.17
CA ALA A 57 -0.92 -6.31 -10.02
C ALA A 57 -1.16 -5.57 -8.71
N LEU A 58 -0.17 -5.56 -7.81
CA LEU A 58 -0.27 -4.75 -6.60
C LEU A 58 -0.13 -3.27 -6.96
N PRO A 59 -0.78 -2.37 -6.21
CA PRO A 59 -0.63 -0.93 -6.43
C PRO A 59 0.83 -0.49 -6.29
N THR A 60 1.34 0.33 -7.21
CA THR A 60 2.71 0.87 -7.15
C THR A 60 2.99 1.59 -5.84
N ARG A 61 2.01 2.36 -5.33
CA ARG A 61 2.10 3.05 -4.04
C ARG A 61 2.33 2.10 -2.86
N LEU A 62 1.70 0.92 -2.87
CA LEU A 62 1.89 -0.07 -1.82
C LEU A 62 3.33 -0.58 -1.82
N VAL A 63 3.85 -0.97 -2.98
CA VAL A 63 5.21 -1.51 -3.11
C VAL A 63 6.26 -0.44 -2.78
N ALA A 64 6.15 0.74 -3.39
CA ALA A 64 7.06 1.86 -3.13
C ALA A 64 7.02 2.29 -1.65
N GLY A 65 5.81 2.34 -1.06
CA GLY A 65 5.62 2.66 0.34
C GLY A 65 6.29 1.65 1.28
N LEU A 66 6.11 0.36 1.02
CA LEU A 66 6.75 -0.71 1.81
C LEU A 66 8.27 -0.66 1.73
N LEU A 67 8.83 -0.44 0.54
CA LEU A 67 10.28 -0.30 0.34
C LEU A 67 10.85 0.92 1.06
N TYR A 68 10.15 2.05 1.00
CA TYR A 68 10.52 3.25 1.74
C TYR A 68 10.53 2.98 3.25
N LEU A 69 9.44 2.42 3.80
CA LEU A 69 9.34 2.13 5.24
C LEU A 69 10.41 1.14 5.69
N GLN A 70 10.67 0.12 4.88
CA GLN A 70 11.73 -0.85 5.14
C GLN A 70 13.09 -0.16 5.31
N HIS A 71 13.43 0.72 4.35
CA HIS A 71 14.71 1.44 4.35
C HIS A 71 14.78 2.47 5.49
N ALA A 72 13.76 3.32 5.62
CA ALA A 72 13.71 4.40 6.59
C ALA A 72 13.78 3.90 8.05
N PHE A 73 13.16 2.75 8.34
CA PHE A 73 13.15 2.16 9.68
C PHE A 73 14.17 1.02 9.86
N SER A 74 14.95 0.68 8.82
CA SER A 74 15.96 -0.40 8.84
C SER A 74 15.41 -1.74 9.38
N VAL A 75 14.23 -2.15 8.90
CA VAL A 75 13.53 -3.36 9.37
C VAL A 75 13.64 -4.52 8.38
N SER A 76 13.54 -5.77 8.87
CA SER A 76 13.46 -6.96 8.01
C SER A 76 12.10 -7.08 7.31
N ASP A 77 11.99 -7.95 6.30
CA ASP A 77 10.72 -8.24 5.60
C ASP A 77 9.63 -8.69 6.60
N GLU A 78 9.99 -9.51 7.59
CA GLU A 78 9.07 -10.03 8.62
C GLU A 78 8.57 -8.93 9.57
N VAL A 79 9.49 -8.09 10.05
CA VAL A 79 9.16 -6.96 10.93
C VAL A 79 8.36 -5.91 10.18
N LEU A 80 8.66 -5.68 8.89
CA LEU A 80 7.87 -4.81 8.02
C LEU A 80 6.42 -5.29 7.94
N CYS A 81 6.20 -6.58 7.66
CA CYS A 81 4.85 -7.16 7.60
C CYS A 81 4.11 -6.99 8.92
N ALA A 82 4.74 -7.34 10.04
CA ALA A 82 4.14 -7.26 11.37
C ALA A 82 3.77 -5.81 11.75
N ARG A 83 4.71 -4.87 11.60
CA ARG A 83 4.45 -3.45 11.90
C ARG A 83 3.41 -2.84 10.98
N TRP A 84 3.39 -3.22 9.70
CA TRP A 84 2.37 -2.74 8.78
C TRP A 84 0.96 -3.20 9.17
N LEU A 85 0.81 -4.43 9.67
CA LEU A 85 -0.47 -4.95 10.14
C LEU A 85 -1.00 -4.24 11.39
N GLU A 86 -0.11 -3.73 12.23
CA GLU A 86 -0.47 -3.08 13.49
C GLU A 86 -0.57 -1.55 13.39
N ASN A 87 0.05 -0.94 12.36
CA ASN A 87 0.24 0.51 12.29
C ASN A 87 -0.62 1.18 11.20
N PRO A 88 -1.67 1.96 11.56
CA PRO A 88 -2.53 2.62 10.58
C PRO A 88 -1.82 3.71 9.77
N TYR A 89 -0.75 4.32 10.31
CA TYR A 89 0.05 5.30 9.56
C TYR A 89 0.84 4.65 8.42
N TRP A 90 1.35 3.44 8.63
CA TRP A 90 2.08 2.68 7.61
C TRP A 90 1.14 2.24 6.48
N GLN A 91 -0.06 1.78 6.83
CA GLN A 91 -1.09 1.44 5.85
C GLN A 91 -1.53 2.65 5.04
N TYR A 92 -1.78 3.78 5.70
CA TYR A 92 -2.12 5.03 5.01
C TYR A 92 -1.00 5.50 4.07
N PHE A 93 0.25 5.44 4.52
CA PHE A 93 1.41 5.80 3.69
C PHE A 93 1.45 4.96 2.41
N CYS A 94 1.26 3.64 2.55
CA CYS A 94 1.18 2.68 1.45
C CYS A 94 -0.09 2.78 0.58
N GLY A 95 -1.03 3.68 0.90
CA GLY A 95 -2.19 3.98 0.05
C GLY A 95 -3.46 3.22 0.40
N GLU A 96 -3.52 2.54 1.54
CA GLU A 96 -4.76 1.97 2.04
C GLU A 96 -5.74 3.10 2.45
N VAL A 97 -7.02 2.87 2.18
CA VAL A 97 -8.11 3.78 2.58
C VAL A 97 -8.71 3.34 3.91
N TYR A 98 -8.72 2.03 4.17
CA TYR A 98 -9.27 1.41 5.36
C TYR A 98 -8.21 0.56 6.06
N PHE A 99 -8.35 0.38 7.36
CA PHE A 99 -7.41 -0.44 8.12
C PHE A 99 -7.54 -1.92 7.74
N GLN A 100 -6.42 -2.52 7.34
CA GLN A 100 -6.28 -3.91 6.93
C GLN A 100 -5.71 -4.76 8.06
N HIS A 101 -6.33 -5.91 8.31
CA HIS A 101 -5.85 -6.90 9.29
C HIS A 101 -5.11 -8.06 8.65
N LYS A 102 -4.89 -8.01 7.33
CA LYS A 102 -4.19 -9.03 6.55
C LYS A 102 -3.22 -8.35 5.60
N PHE A 103 -2.04 -8.94 5.46
CA PHE A 103 -1.02 -8.38 4.59
C PHE A 103 -1.43 -8.64 3.13
N PRO A 104 -1.34 -7.65 2.24
CA PRO A 104 -1.89 -7.73 0.88
C PRO A 104 -1.11 -8.68 -0.05
N CYS A 105 0.06 -9.17 0.38
CA CYS A 105 0.89 -10.05 -0.40
C CYS A 105 1.57 -11.12 0.47
N HIS A 106 2.17 -12.13 -0.15
CA HIS A 106 3.00 -13.08 0.58
C HIS A 106 4.35 -12.42 0.94
N PRO A 107 4.92 -12.63 2.15
CA PRO A 107 6.18 -11.98 2.57
C PRO A 107 7.34 -12.16 1.58
N THR A 108 7.43 -13.31 0.91
CA THR A 108 8.47 -13.58 -0.11
C THR A 108 8.36 -12.74 -1.38
N SER A 109 7.24 -12.03 -1.59
CA SER A 109 7.08 -11.07 -2.70
C SER A 109 7.96 -9.84 -2.51
N LEU A 110 8.24 -9.43 -1.27
CA LEU A 110 9.10 -8.28 -0.95
C LEU A 110 10.52 -8.47 -1.48
N THR A 111 11.10 -9.64 -1.23
CA THR A 111 12.43 -10.01 -1.71
C THR A 111 12.50 -10.00 -3.24
N LYS A 112 11.43 -10.43 -3.93
CA LYS A 112 11.38 -10.44 -5.40
C LYS A 112 11.34 -9.04 -6.00
N TRP A 113 10.67 -8.08 -5.36
CA TRP A 113 10.63 -6.70 -5.84
C TRP A 113 11.96 -5.98 -5.67
N ARG A 114 12.62 -6.19 -4.52
CA ARG A 114 13.95 -5.61 -4.26
C ARG A 114 15.01 -6.05 -5.25
N ASN A 115 14.92 -7.26 -5.80
CA ASN A 115 15.85 -7.73 -6.83
C ASN A 115 15.54 -7.19 -8.24
N ARG A 116 14.41 -6.51 -8.44
CA ARG A 116 13.95 -5.99 -9.74
C ARG A 116 14.10 -4.47 -9.88
N LEU A 117 14.34 -3.78 -8.77
CA LEU A 117 14.64 -2.34 -8.71
C LEU A 117 16.16 -2.15 -8.62
#